data_AF-A0A9D3UHN3-F1
#
_entry.id   AF-A0A9D3UHN3-F1
#
_cell.length_a   1.000
_cell.length_b   1.000
_cell.length_c   1.000
_cell.angle_alpha   90.00
_cell.angle_beta   90.00
_cell.angle_gamma   90.00
#
_symmetry.space_group_name_H-M   'P 1'
#
loop_
_entity.id
_entity.type
_entity.pdbx_description
1 polymer ?
#
loop_
_entity_poly.entity_id
_entity_poly.type
_entity_poly.pdbx_seq_one_letter_code
_entity_poly.pdbx_strand_id
1 'polypeptide(L)'
;RQQVFLAVKTYQLQSFLDLHAMPPPQMITDADGMTQENVEFVGFKQQDCAPASWLLYSTTSNLMFYHRALYTQRKGDLSMKEFLMKIKLYCGNLASCREIISEHEHVTAILNGLPPEYEAIISIIITSQLPYSVQHVTTMLFDAEARQQVIVSEVMSSANLVSQQPSESMQHNSPPTYRSSAPRGCGCGRSSGGKCSKLC
;
A
#
# COMPACT_ATOMS: atom_id res chain seq x y z
N ARG A 1 -15.17 -15.48 -16.31
CA ARG A 1 -15.87 -16.47 -17.17
C ARG A 1 -15.94 -16.05 -18.64
N GLN A 2 -16.28 -14.79 -18.98
CA GLN A 2 -16.35 -14.33 -20.38
C GLN A 2 -15.04 -14.50 -21.17
N GLN A 3 -13.89 -14.17 -20.58
CA GLN A 3 -12.59 -14.24 -21.27
C GLN A 3 -12.17 -15.67 -21.63
N VAL A 4 -12.43 -16.64 -20.76
CA VAL A 4 -12.14 -18.06 -21.01
C VAL A 4 -13.03 -18.59 -22.14
N PHE A 5 -14.33 -18.28 -22.10
CA PHE A 5 -15.25 -18.68 -23.16
C PHE A 5 -14.88 -18.07 -24.52
N LEU A 6 -14.49 -16.80 -24.53
CA LEU A 6 -14.05 -16.13 -25.74
C LEU A 6 -12.77 -16.77 -26.29
N ALA A 7 -11.78 -17.06 -25.45
CA ALA A 7 -10.55 -17.75 -25.84
C ALA A 7 -10.84 -19.15 -26.41
N VAL A 8 -11.67 -19.95 -25.73
CA VAL A 8 -12.09 -21.28 -26.21
C VAL A 8 -12.74 -21.20 -27.59
N LYS A 9 -13.59 -20.19 -27.81
CA LYS A 9 -14.30 -19.99 -29.07
C LYS A 9 -13.38 -19.45 -30.18
N THR A 10 -12.45 -18.55 -29.88
CA THR A 10 -11.51 -18.00 -30.87
C THR A 10 -10.50 -19.04 -31.36
N TYR A 11 -10.08 -19.96 -30.49
CA TYR A 11 -9.09 -20.99 -30.82
C TYR A 11 -9.73 -22.34 -31.21
N GLN A 12 -11.06 -22.39 -31.37
CA GLN A 12 -11.82 -23.59 -31.75
C GLN A 12 -11.54 -24.82 -30.85
N LEU A 13 -11.29 -24.60 -29.56
CA LEU A 13 -10.91 -25.64 -28.59
C LEU A 13 -12.13 -26.42 -28.05
N GLN A 14 -13.31 -26.22 -28.64
CA GLN A 14 -14.58 -26.74 -28.13
C GLN A 14 -14.62 -28.27 -28.15
N SER A 15 -14.06 -28.88 -29.20
CA SER A 15 -13.99 -30.34 -29.38
C SER A 15 -13.08 -31.05 -28.38
N PHE A 16 -12.17 -30.34 -27.72
CA PHE A 16 -11.22 -30.90 -26.74
C PHE A 16 -11.69 -30.77 -25.29
N LEU A 17 -12.62 -29.84 -25.03
CA LEU A 17 -13.30 -29.77 -23.73
C LEU A 17 -14.34 -30.90 -23.59
N ASP A 18 -14.76 -31.49 -24.70
CA ASP A 18 -15.43 -32.77 -24.72
C ASP A 18 -14.42 -33.86 -24.36
N LEU A 19 -14.61 -34.49 -23.20
CA LEU A 19 -13.75 -35.52 -22.60
C LEU A 19 -13.52 -36.79 -23.47
N HIS A 20 -13.98 -36.79 -24.72
CA HIS A 20 -14.03 -37.93 -25.64
C HIS A 20 -13.15 -37.79 -26.90
N ALA A 21 -12.47 -36.65 -27.10
CA ALA A 21 -11.57 -36.49 -28.24
C ALA A 21 -10.29 -37.32 -28.06
N MET A 22 -10.19 -38.44 -28.79
CA MET A 22 -8.98 -39.25 -28.82
C MET A 22 -7.93 -38.60 -29.73
N PRO A 23 -6.65 -38.52 -29.31
CA PRO A 23 -5.59 -38.00 -30.15
C PRO A 23 -5.43 -38.87 -31.41
N PRO A 24 -5.24 -38.27 -32.61
CA PRO A 24 -4.95 -39.02 -33.82
C PRO A 24 -3.66 -39.86 -33.66
N PRO A 25 -3.52 -40.99 -34.36
CA PRO A 25 -2.27 -41.75 -34.37
C PRO A 25 -1.11 -40.88 -34.85
N GLN A 26 0.03 -40.92 -34.16
CA GLN A 26 1.22 -40.12 -34.49
C GLN A 26 1.83 -40.51 -35.84
N MET A 27 1.78 -41.80 -36.18
CA MET A 27 2.30 -42.35 -37.41
C MET A 27 1.19 -43.10 -38.14
N ILE A 28 1.10 -42.92 -39.45
CA ILE A 28 0.22 -43.66 -40.35
C ILE A 28 1.06 -44.37 -41.40
N THR A 29 0.63 -45.56 -41.82
CA THR A 29 1.27 -46.30 -42.92
C THR A 29 0.55 -45.95 -44.22
N ASP A 30 1.28 -45.44 -45.20
CA ASP A 30 0.73 -45.14 -46.52
C ASP A 30 0.52 -46.42 -47.35
N ALA A 31 -0.13 -46.29 -48.51
CA ALA A 31 -0.44 -47.42 -49.39
C ALA A 31 0.81 -48.17 -49.90
N ASP A 32 1.99 -47.56 -49.79
CA ASP A 32 3.28 -48.10 -50.20
C ASP A 32 4.05 -48.76 -49.03
N GLY A 33 3.45 -48.81 -47.83
CA GLY A 33 4.04 -49.45 -46.65
C GLY A 33 5.06 -48.59 -45.89
N MET A 34 5.24 -47.33 -46.29
CA MET A 34 6.11 -46.37 -45.62
C MET A 34 5.38 -45.73 -44.43
N THR A 35 6.12 -45.53 -43.34
CA THR A 35 5.56 -44.92 -42.14
C THR A 35 5.71 -43.40 -42.23
N GLN A 36 4.60 -42.68 -42.38
CA GLN A 36 4.55 -41.22 -42.47
C GLN A 36 3.98 -40.61 -41.18
N GLU A 37 4.50 -39.45 -40.79
CA GLU A 37 3.92 -38.67 -39.68
C GLU A 37 2.52 -38.18 -40.08
N ASN A 38 1.54 -38.41 -39.20
CA ASN A 38 0.16 -38.00 -39.48
C ASN A 38 0.03 -36.47 -39.42
N VAL A 39 -0.31 -35.86 -40.54
CA VAL A 39 -0.54 -34.40 -40.64
C VAL A 39 -1.63 -33.93 -39.67
N GLU A 40 -2.63 -34.77 -39.39
CA GLU A 40 -3.68 -34.47 -38.40
C GLU A 40 -3.13 -34.46 -36.96
N PHE A 41 -2.14 -35.31 -36.66
CA PHE A 41 -1.45 -35.30 -35.37
C PHE A 41 -0.56 -34.05 -35.20
N VAL A 42 0.10 -33.59 -36.27
CA VAL A 42 0.86 -32.34 -36.27
C VAL A 42 -0.05 -31.14 -36.05
N GLY A 43 -1.21 -31.10 -36.73
CA GLY A 43 -2.24 -30.08 -36.52
C GLY A 43 -2.79 -30.08 -35.10
N PHE A 44 -3.07 -31.27 -34.55
CA PHE A 44 -3.50 -31.48 -33.17
C PHE A 44 -2.49 -30.91 -32.15
N LYS A 45 -1.20 -31.20 -32.31
CA LYS A 45 -0.13 -30.69 -31.43
C LYS A 45 0.11 -29.19 -31.59
N GLN A 46 0.01 -28.66 -32.81
CA GLN A 46 0.17 -27.22 -33.07
C GLN A 46 -0.99 -26.41 -32.48
N GLN A 47 -2.19 -26.99 -32.42
CA GLN A 47 -3.38 -26.39 -31.80
C GLN A 47 -3.21 -26.19 -30.29
N ASP A 48 -2.46 -27.05 -29.60
CA ASP A 48 -2.18 -26.95 -28.15
C ASP A 48 -1.17 -25.84 -27.78
N CYS A 49 -0.35 -25.39 -28.74
CA CYS A 49 0.72 -24.44 -28.47
C CYS A 49 0.19 -23.03 -28.15
N ALA A 50 -0.91 -22.61 -28.80
CA ALA A 50 -1.49 -21.27 -28.59
C ALA A 50 -2.25 -21.15 -27.26
N PRO A 51 -3.10 -22.10 -26.84
CA PRO A 51 -3.73 -22.12 -25.52
C PRO A 51 -2.69 -22.22 -24.41
N ALA A 52 -1.67 -23.08 -24.56
CA ALA A 52 -0.58 -23.17 -23.60
C ALA A 52 0.18 -21.84 -23.49
N SER A 53 0.56 -21.23 -24.62
CA SER A 53 1.23 -19.93 -24.64
C SER A 53 0.37 -18.82 -24.03
N TRP A 54 -0.94 -18.81 -24.29
CA TRP A 54 -1.87 -17.85 -23.70
C TRP A 54 -2.03 -18.04 -22.19
N LEU A 55 -2.17 -19.29 -21.72
CA LEU A 55 -2.24 -19.60 -20.29
C LEU A 55 -0.96 -19.19 -19.57
N LEU A 56 0.20 -19.55 -20.14
CA LEU A 56 1.50 -19.15 -19.63
C LEU A 56 1.67 -17.62 -19.62
N TYR A 57 1.23 -16.94 -20.67
CA TYR A 57 1.24 -15.47 -20.71
C TYR A 57 0.30 -14.85 -19.67
N SER A 58 -0.90 -15.40 -19.49
CA SER A 58 -1.88 -14.88 -18.53
C SER A 58 -1.40 -15.08 -17.09
N THR A 59 -0.86 -16.25 -16.76
CA THR A 59 -0.35 -16.53 -15.41
C THR A 59 0.87 -15.67 -15.11
N THR A 60 1.82 -15.54 -16.05
CA THR A 60 3.00 -14.68 -15.89
C THR A 60 2.61 -13.20 -15.79
N SER A 61 1.66 -12.73 -16.59
CA SER A 61 1.16 -11.35 -16.52
C SER A 61 0.51 -11.04 -15.16
N ASN A 62 -0.33 -11.94 -14.66
CA ASN A 62 -0.98 -11.79 -13.35
C ASN A 62 0.06 -11.82 -12.22
N LEU A 63 1.00 -12.75 -12.26
CA LEU A 63 2.09 -12.85 -11.29
C LEU A 63 2.88 -11.54 -11.20
N MET A 64 3.34 -11.02 -12.35
CA MET A 64 4.09 -9.77 -12.44
C MET A 64 3.26 -8.57 -11.96
N PHE A 65 1.98 -8.53 -12.31
CA PHE A 65 1.06 -7.50 -11.82
C PHE A 65 0.96 -7.51 -10.30
N TYR A 66 0.72 -8.68 -9.69
CA TYR A 66 0.55 -8.77 -8.24
C TYR A 66 1.85 -8.50 -7.46
N HIS A 67 3.01 -8.94 -7.95
CA HIS A 67 4.30 -8.56 -7.35
C HIS A 67 4.50 -7.05 -7.37
N ARG A 68 4.27 -6.43 -8.52
CA ARG A 68 4.37 -4.97 -8.64
C ARG A 68 3.40 -4.29 -7.70
N ALA A 69 2.14 -4.72 -7.68
CA ALA A 69 1.11 -4.15 -6.82
C ALA A 69 1.47 -4.28 -5.33
N LEU A 70 2.00 -5.42 -4.90
CA LEU A 70 2.46 -5.67 -3.53
C LEU A 70 3.55 -4.68 -3.10
N TYR A 71 4.63 -4.56 -3.87
CA TYR A 71 5.79 -3.75 -3.48
C TYR A 71 5.58 -2.23 -3.69
N THR A 72 4.64 -1.86 -4.56
CA THR A 72 4.27 -0.45 -4.77
C THR A 72 3.10 0.00 -3.90
N GLN A 73 2.44 -0.92 -3.16
CA GLN A 73 1.36 -0.57 -2.26
C GLN A 73 1.89 0.36 -1.16
N ARG A 74 1.17 1.45 -0.93
CA ARG A 74 1.39 2.38 0.17
C ARG A 74 0.16 2.43 1.05
N LYS A 75 0.33 2.76 2.33
CA LYS A 75 -0.79 3.08 3.23
C LYS A 75 -1.54 4.29 2.69
N GLY A 76 -0.82 5.38 2.41
CA GLY A 76 -1.43 6.65 1.98
C GLY A 76 -2.55 7.08 2.94
N ASP A 77 -3.69 7.48 2.38
CA ASP A 77 -4.87 7.91 3.13
C ASP A 77 -5.73 6.75 3.66
N LEU A 78 -5.33 5.50 3.40
CA LEU A 78 -6.04 4.33 3.91
C LEU A 78 -5.86 4.22 5.43
N SER A 79 -6.88 3.67 6.09
CA SER A 79 -6.70 3.13 7.44
C SER A 79 -5.68 2.00 7.41
N MET A 80 -5.00 1.76 8.55
CA MET A 80 -4.05 0.66 8.69
C MET A 80 -4.72 -0.68 8.37
N LYS A 81 -5.98 -0.85 8.80
CA LYS A 81 -6.78 -2.04 8.49
C LYS A 81 -6.92 -2.27 6.99
N GLU A 82 -7.31 -1.26 6.23
CA GLU A 82 -7.50 -1.37 4.78
C GLU A 82 -6.18 -1.61 4.05
N PHE A 83 -5.11 -0.94 4.47
CA PHE A 83 -3.77 -1.15 3.93
C PHE A 83 -3.32 -2.61 4.11
N LEU A 84 -3.39 -3.14 5.33
CA LEU A 84 -2.98 -4.52 5.61
C LEU A 84 -3.87 -5.55 4.92
N MET A 85 -5.17 -5.28 4.79
CA MET A 85 -6.08 -6.13 4.00
C MET A 85 -5.69 -6.17 2.51
N LYS A 86 -5.27 -5.04 1.92
CA LYS A 86 -4.78 -5.00 0.53
C LYS A 86 -3.50 -5.80 0.34
N ILE A 87 -2.53 -5.65 1.25
CA ILE A 87 -1.29 -6.45 1.23
C ILE A 87 -1.62 -7.96 1.28
N LYS A 88 -2.47 -8.36 2.24
CA LYS A 88 -2.92 -9.76 2.38
C LYS A 88 -3.63 -10.27 1.13
N LEU A 89 -4.43 -9.43 0.47
CA LEU A 89 -5.11 -9.76 -0.78
C LEU A 89 -4.10 -10.05 -1.90
N TYR A 90 -3.07 -9.22 -2.08
CA TYR A 90 -2.03 -9.48 -3.08
C TYR A 90 -1.25 -10.76 -2.78
N CYS A 91 -0.88 -11.01 -1.52
CA CYS A 91 -0.25 -12.27 -1.13
C CYS A 91 -1.14 -13.49 -1.42
N GLY A 92 -2.46 -13.40 -1.19
CA GLY A 92 -3.41 -14.47 -1.53
C GLY A 92 -3.57 -14.71 -3.04
N ASN A 93 -3.54 -13.64 -3.84
CA ASN A 93 -3.57 -13.74 -5.29
C ASN A 93 -2.27 -14.36 -5.84
N LEU A 94 -1.11 -14.00 -5.27
CA LEU A 94 0.19 -14.62 -5.59
C LEU A 94 0.19 -16.11 -5.26
N ALA A 95 -0.33 -16.50 -4.08
CA ALA A 95 -0.49 -17.90 -3.70
C ALA A 95 -1.39 -18.68 -4.69
N SER A 96 -2.42 -18.02 -5.23
CA SER A 96 -3.29 -18.60 -6.27
C SER A 96 -2.56 -18.82 -7.61
N CYS A 97 -1.52 -18.03 -7.88
CA CYS A 97 -0.59 -18.22 -9.00
C CYS A 97 0.53 -19.23 -8.71
N ARG A 98 0.47 -19.96 -7.58
CA ARG A 98 1.51 -20.88 -7.07
C ARG A 98 2.81 -20.20 -6.61
N GLU A 99 2.78 -18.90 -6.34
CA GLU A 99 3.91 -18.16 -5.76
C GLU A 99 3.70 -17.99 -4.25
N ILE A 100 4.63 -18.51 -3.44
CA ILE A 100 4.55 -18.40 -1.98
C ILE A 100 5.44 -17.24 -1.53
N ILE A 101 4.84 -16.19 -0.99
CA ILE A 101 5.57 -15.08 -0.38
C ILE A 101 6.06 -15.49 1.00
N SER A 102 7.36 -15.35 1.23
CA SER A 102 7.96 -15.65 2.52
C SER A 102 7.48 -14.66 3.60
N GLU A 103 7.56 -15.07 4.86
CA GLU A 103 7.15 -14.20 5.97
C GLU A 103 7.97 -12.90 6.00
N HIS A 104 9.28 -13.00 5.74
CA HIS A 104 10.18 -11.87 5.68
C HIS A 104 9.83 -10.89 4.55
N GLU A 105 9.54 -11.39 3.35
CA GLU A 105 9.12 -10.54 2.22
C GLU A 105 7.79 -9.86 2.49
N HIS A 106 6.85 -10.56 3.14
CA HIS A 106 5.56 -9.98 3.53
C HIS A 106 5.78 -8.83 4.52
N VAL A 107 6.60 -9.03 5.55
CA VAL A 107 6.94 -7.95 6.50
C VAL A 107 7.60 -6.78 5.78
N THR A 108 8.59 -7.05 4.92
CA THR A 108 9.26 -6.01 4.14
C THR A 108 8.29 -5.24 3.24
N ALA A 109 7.33 -5.91 2.60
CA ALA A 109 6.30 -5.26 1.80
C ALA A 109 5.40 -4.34 2.64
N ILE A 110 5.07 -4.74 3.87
CA ILE A 110 4.33 -3.89 4.81
C ILE A 110 5.17 -2.65 5.15
N LEU A 111 6.41 -2.82 5.60
CA LEU A 111 7.26 -1.72 6.06
C LEU A 111 7.53 -0.70 4.95
N ASN A 112 7.84 -1.15 3.73
CA ASN A 112 8.04 -0.27 2.57
C ASN A 112 6.78 0.50 2.17
N GLY A 113 5.61 0.03 2.61
CA GLY A 113 4.33 0.66 2.38
C GLY A 113 3.96 1.75 3.40
N LEU A 114 4.68 1.82 4.52
CA LEU A 114 4.35 2.71 5.61
C LEU A 114 4.84 4.14 5.37
N PRO A 115 4.07 5.14 5.82
CA PRO A 115 4.47 6.54 5.75
C PRO A 115 5.36 6.92 6.95
N PRO A 116 6.00 8.10 6.92
CA PRO A 116 7.02 8.49 7.89
C PRO A 116 6.52 8.59 9.35
N GLU A 117 5.20 8.65 9.59
CA GLU A 117 4.64 8.67 10.94
C GLU A 117 4.87 7.35 11.69
N TYR A 118 5.25 6.28 10.99
CA TYR A 118 5.58 4.97 11.55
C TYR A 118 7.08 4.67 11.57
N GLU A 119 7.97 5.65 11.30
CA GLU A 119 9.44 5.45 11.26
C GLU A 119 9.99 4.78 12.52
N ALA A 120 9.46 5.09 13.70
CA ALA A 120 9.89 4.45 14.94
C ALA A 120 9.66 2.93 14.92
N ILE A 121 8.49 2.48 14.42
CA ILE A 121 8.16 1.06 14.29
C ILE A 121 9.03 0.40 13.22
N ILE A 122 9.21 1.07 12.07
CA ILE A 122 10.08 0.60 11.00
C ILE A 122 11.51 0.39 11.53
N SER A 123 12.06 1.38 12.24
CA SER A 123 13.40 1.33 12.84
C SER A 123 13.56 0.19 13.85
N ILE A 124 12.58 0.02 14.75
CA ILE A 124 12.55 -1.09 15.73
C ILE A 124 12.58 -2.44 15.03
N ILE A 125 11.80 -2.60 13.96
CA ILE A 125 11.70 -3.88 13.24
C ILE A 125 12.98 -4.16 12.44
N ILE A 126 13.50 -3.17 11.70
CA ILE A 126 14.69 -3.33 10.85
C ILE A 126 15.96 -3.58 11.69
N THR A 127 16.08 -2.92 12.84
CA THR A 127 17.29 -3.03 13.71
C THR A 127 17.25 -4.26 14.62
N SER A 128 16.12 -4.95 14.70
CA SER A 128 15.98 -6.15 15.50
C SER A 128 16.78 -7.31 14.94
N GLN A 129 17.44 -8.05 15.82
CA GLN A 129 18.16 -9.28 15.49
C GLN A 129 17.23 -10.50 15.33
N LEU A 130 15.97 -10.38 15.78
CA LEU A 130 14.97 -11.43 15.67
C LEU A 130 13.99 -11.09 14.54
N PRO A 131 13.67 -12.06 13.65
CA PRO A 131 12.67 -11.85 12.62
C PRO A 131 11.30 -11.65 13.26
N TYR A 132 10.60 -10.60 12.84
CA TYR A 132 9.23 -10.38 13.25
C TYR A 132 8.27 -11.22 12.42
N SER A 133 7.25 -11.78 13.06
CA SER A 133 6.14 -12.41 12.35
C SER A 133 5.20 -11.37 11.76
N VAL A 134 4.50 -11.72 10.69
CA VAL A 134 3.48 -10.82 10.08
C VAL A 134 2.40 -10.46 11.09
N GLN A 135 2.06 -11.39 12.00
CA GLN A 135 1.09 -11.15 13.06
C GLN A 135 1.58 -10.10 14.06
N HIS A 136 2.83 -10.21 14.54
CA HIS A 136 3.38 -9.24 15.48
C HIS A 136 3.46 -7.83 14.88
N VAL A 137 3.90 -7.71 13.63
CA VAL A 137 3.92 -6.41 12.92
C VAL A 137 2.51 -5.85 12.77
N THR A 138 1.55 -6.68 12.37
CA THR A 138 0.15 -6.27 12.23
C THR A 138 -0.43 -5.71 13.53
N THR A 139 -0.22 -6.40 14.66
CA THR A 139 -0.69 -5.95 15.97
C THR A 139 -0.03 -4.64 16.38
N MET A 140 1.29 -4.53 16.22
CA MET A 140 2.03 -3.31 16.56
C MET A 140 1.53 -2.09 15.78
N LEU A 141 1.20 -2.28 14.50
CA LEU A 141 0.66 -1.23 13.64
C LEU A 141 -0.77 -0.82 14.02
N PHE A 142 -1.63 -1.78 14.41
CA PHE A 142 -2.96 -1.47 14.92
C PHE A 142 -2.91 -0.68 16.23
N ASP A 143 -2.05 -1.10 17.17
CA ASP A 143 -1.86 -0.40 18.44
C ASP A 143 -1.36 1.03 18.23
N ALA A 144 -0.45 1.23 17.27
CA ALA A 144 0.04 2.55 16.91
C ALA A 144 -1.06 3.44 16.30
N GLU A 145 -1.87 2.92 15.39
CA GLU A 145 -3.00 3.66 14.80
C GLU A 145 -4.03 4.06 15.87
N ALA A 146 -4.37 3.15 16.80
CA ALA A 146 -5.28 3.44 17.90
C ALA A 146 -4.77 4.58 18.80
N ARG A 147 -3.46 4.59 19.11
CA ARG A 147 -2.83 5.67 19.89
C ARG A 147 -2.82 7.01 19.15
N GLN A 148 -2.58 6.99 17.84
CA GLN A 148 -2.61 8.21 17.02
C GLN A 148 -4.00 8.87 17.04
N GLN A 149 -5.08 8.08 16.99
CA GLN A 149 -6.45 8.61 17.06
C GLN A 149 -6.75 9.31 18.39
N VAL A 150 -6.25 8.77 19.50
CA VAL A 150 -6.40 9.39 20.84
C VAL A 150 -5.69 10.74 20.90
N ILE A 151 -4.44 10.80 20.42
CA ILE A 151 -3.64 12.04 20.41
C ILE A 151 -4.32 13.12 19.56
N VAL A 152 -4.82 12.76 18.37
CA VAL A 152 -5.54 13.69 17.49
C VAL A 152 -6.81 14.21 18.17
N SER A 153 -7.55 13.34 18.88
CA SER A 153 -8.74 13.75 19.63
C SER A 153 -8.43 14.73 20.77
N GLU A 154 -7.34 14.52 21.51
CA GLU A 154 -6.95 15.38 22.63
C GLU A 154 -6.49 16.78 22.17
N VAL A 155 -5.74 16.82 21.06
CA VAL A 155 -5.30 18.09 20.43
C VAL A 155 -6.50 18.89 19.89
N MET A 156 -7.50 18.24 19.29
CA MET A 156 -8.73 18.94 18.87
C MET A 156 -9.58 19.42 20.06
N SER A 157 -9.57 18.67 21.17
CA SER A 157 -10.37 19.01 22.34
C SER A 157 -9.80 20.17 23.18
N SER A 158 -8.51 20.50 23.02
CA SER A 158 -7.83 21.59 23.72
C SER A 158 -7.93 22.96 23.02
N ALA A 159 -8.44 23.02 21.78
CA ALA A 159 -8.58 24.26 21.00
C ALA A 159 -9.80 25.13 21.39
N ASN A 160 -10.63 24.71 22.35
CA ASN A 160 -11.93 25.33 22.67
C ASN A 160 -11.95 26.17 23.96
N LEU A 161 -10.80 26.65 24.44
CA LEU A 161 -10.73 27.63 25.54
C LEU A 161 -10.73 29.06 24.96
N VAL A 162 -11.91 29.52 24.52
CA VAL A 162 -12.16 30.93 24.18
C VAL A 162 -12.25 31.76 25.45
N SER A 163 -11.49 32.85 25.45
CA SER A 163 -11.44 33.92 26.45
C SER A 163 -12.83 34.37 26.91
N GLN A 164 -13.10 34.21 28.21
CA GLN A 164 -14.06 35.05 28.92
C GLN A 164 -13.40 35.58 30.18
N GLN A 165 -12.78 36.76 30.08
CA GLN A 165 -12.70 37.68 31.22
C GLN A 165 -14.11 38.23 31.47
N PRO A 166 -14.62 38.21 32.71
CA PRO A 166 -15.69 39.10 33.13
C PRO A 166 -15.05 40.31 33.82
N SER A 167 -15.14 41.46 33.18
CA SER A 167 -14.92 42.76 33.80
C SER A 167 -16.13 43.17 34.66
N GLU A 168 -15.83 43.49 35.92
CA GLU A 168 -16.43 44.49 36.82
C GLU A 168 -17.88 44.35 37.35
N SER A 169 -17.99 44.31 38.69
CA SER A 169 -18.82 45.27 39.45
C SER A 169 -18.41 45.39 40.94
N MET A 170 -17.85 46.56 41.28
CA MET A 170 -17.99 47.41 42.48
C MET A 170 -18.41 46.84 43.85
N GLN A 171 -17.59 47.06 44.91
CA GLN A 171 -17.98 47.76 46.17
C GLN A 171 -16.83 47.97 47.20
N HIS A 172 -16.39 49.23 47.33
CA HIS A 172 -16.13 50.06 48.53
C HIS A 172 -15.58 49.45 49.87
N ASN A 173 -14.35 49.84 50.29
CA ASN A 173 -14.05 50.53 51.58
C ASN A 173 -12.54 50.73 51.86
N SER A 174 -12.10 51.99 51.82
CA SER A 174 -11.13 52.70 52.71
C SER A 174 -9.62 52.36 52.76
N PRO A 175 -8.75 53.36 53.11
CA PRO A 175 -7.36 53.46 52.64
C PRO A 175 -6.29 53.20 53.73
N PRO A 176 -4.99 53.23 53.36
CA PRO A 176 -4.15 54.22 54.06
C PRO A 176 -3.18 55.00 53.17
N THR A 177 -2.95 56.21 53.67
CA THR A 177 -2.05 57.29 53.26
C THR A 177 -0.56 56.91 53.34
N TYR A 178 0.23 57.21 52.30
CA TYR A 178 1.55 57.87 52.46
C TYR A 178 2.08 58.49 51.15
N ARG A 179 1.90 59.81 51.05
CA ARG A 179 2.80 60.89 50.61
C ARG A 179 3.95 60.63 49.59
N SER A 180 3.82 61.34 48.46
CA SER A 180 4.79 62.11 47.63
C SER A 180 6.15 61.49 47.25
N SER A 181 6.64 61.56 46.01
CA SER A 181 6.94 62.79 45.24
C SER A 181 7.35 62.48 43.78
N ALA A 182 6.80 63.24 42.83
CA ALA A 182 7.35 63.85 41.59
C ALA A 182 8.47 63.20 40.71
N PRO A 183 8.52 63.57 39.41
CA PRO A 183 9.03 62.74 38.32
C PRO A 183 10.49 63.05 37.91
N ARG A 184 11.13 62.12 37.23
CA ARG A 184 12.27 62.40 36.33
C ARG A 184 12.14 61.58 35.06
N GLY A 185 11.95 62.28 33.94
CA GLY A 185 12.01 61.69 32.63
C GLY A 185 13.42 61.29 32.23
N CYS A 186 13.51 60.57 31.12
CA CYS A 186 14.60 60.66 30.16
C CYS A 186 14.09 60.01 28.87
N GLY A 187 13.87 60.83 27.85
CA GLY A 187 13.72 60.35 26.49
C GLY A 187 15.05 59.83 25.95
N CYS A 188 14.97 59.00 24.92
CA CYS A 188 15.97 58.90 23.87
C CYS A 188 15.30 58.23 22.67
N GLY A 189 14.91 59.05 21.69
CA GLY A 189 14.75 58.57 20.32
C GLY A 189 16.12 58.27 19.73
N ARG A 190 16.17 57.34 18.78
CA ARG A 190 17.19 57.36 17.73
C ARG A 190 16.75 56.57 16.49
N SER A 191 16.53 57.36 15.45
CA SER A 191 16.49 57.03 14.03
C SER A 191 17.80 56.38 13.54
N SER A 192 17.68 55.36 12.69
CA SER A 192 18.48 55.09 11.47
C SER A 192 18.00 53.75 10.89
N GLY A 193 17.67 53.56 9.62
CA GLY A 193 18.26 54.11 8.40
C GLY A 193 19.24 53.10 7.82
N GLY A 194 18.81 52.26 6.86
CA GLY A 194 19.70 51.31 6.18
C GLY A 194 19.01 50.40 5.17
N LYS A 195 18.99 50.82 3.91
CA LYS A 195 18.70 50.00 2.73
C LYS A 195 19.95 49.18 2.35
N CYS A 196 19.79 47.92 1.91
CA CYS A 196 20.67 47.23 0.95
C CYS A 196 19.87 46.04 0.36
N SER A 197 19.46 46.06 -0.91
CA SER A 197 20.18 45.56 -2.11
C SER A 197 20.36 44.04 -2.07
N LYS A 198 19.55 43.23 -2.78
CA LYS A 198 19.69 42.80 -4.20
C LYS A 198 21.12 42.41 -4.62
N LEU A 199 21.25 41.17 -5.10
CA LEU A 199 22.22 40.48 -5.99
C LEU A 199 22.50 39.08 -5.39
N CYS A 200 22.42 37.95 -6.07
CA CYS A 200 22.29 37.58 -7.49
C CYS A 200 21.28 36.43 -7.64
#